data_AF-A0A957REG0-F1
#
_entry.id   AF-A0A957REG0-F1
#
_cell.length_a   1.000
_cell.length_b   1.000
_cell.length_c   1.000
_cell.angle_alpha   90.00
_cell.angle_beta   90.00
_cell.angle_gamma   90.00
#
_symmetry.space_group_name_H-M   'P 1'
#
loop_
_entity.id
_entity.type
_entity.pdbx_description
1 polymer ?
#
loop_
_entity_poly.entity_id
_entity_poly.type
_entity_poly.pdbx_seq_one_letter_code
_entity_poly.pdbx_strand_id
1 'polypeptide(L)'
;MIKRMTDDACSVGLNPERLTRIQPGMERWVKEGVIAGADMLLARQGRIVYRAQVGMQDKEAGIPMPDNAIFRIYSMTKPIICTALMTFYEEGRFLLHTPVAALLPAFADLKVLETEADGTQKLVEPVRPPTVADLMSHTAGFTYDFLVDSPVGERYRQNQLLNNDLQTLAEMMESLSQLPLAFHPGSRFHYSVSIDVAAYLIQVLADRPLRDVLHERLFAPLGMVDTDFGVTAAQRTRLAAMYGVGDIAASGMTNVQMEAAWRAGVRQRLDVADTYPCDQPDVFVRGGHGLFSTTADYARFALMLGNGGELDGVRVIGRKTLELMHANRLPAALLPWEVSGQPRPGYGYGLGSRVLMDPGAAGVMGSPGEFGWSGAASTYYWVDPREEFVGVFMTQYQGMDEPDAYFRALAYQAIE
;
A
#
# COMPACT_ATOMS: atom_id res chain seq x y z
N MET A 1 -4.13 31.80 7.23
CA MET A 1 -3.69 30.47 6.75
C MET A 1 -3.03 30.56 5.37
N ILE A 2 -3.72 31.11 4.35
CA ILE A 2 -3.21 31.24 2.97
C ILE A 2 -1.84 31.94 2.87
N LYS A 3 -1.68 33.15 3.41
CA LYS A 3 -0.40 33.89 3.37
C LYS A 3 0.76 33.12 4.02
N ARG A 4 0.51 32.41 5.12
CA ARG A 4 1.50 31.56 5.81
C ARG A 4 1.93 30.38 4.95
N MET A 5 0.98 29.71 4.28
CA MET A 5 1.30 28.62 3.34
C MET A 5 2.06 29.13 2.10
N THR A 6 1.76 30.34 1.61
CA THR A 6 2.50 30.99 0.52
C THR A 6 3.94 31.31 0.92
N ASP A 7 4.14 31.93 2.08
CA ASP A 7 5.48 32.26 2.59
C ASP A 7 6.29 30.98 2.89
N ASP A 8 5.64 29.96 3.45
CA ASP A 8 6.25 28.65 3.72
C ASP A 8 6.63 27.93 2.41
N ALA A 9 5.79 27.96 1.37
CA ALA A 9 6.07 27.34 0.07
C ALA A 9 7.29 27.96 -0.64
N CYS A 10 7.38 29.28 -0.73
CA CYS A 10 8.56 29.95 -1.29
C CYS A 10 9.84 29.59 -0.53
N SER A 11 9.76 29.52 0.81
CA SER A 11 10.93 29.26 1.66
C SER A 11 11.56 27.88 1.45
N VAL A 12 10.80 26.93 0.88
CA VAL A 12 11.26 25.57 0.58
C VAL A 12 11.38 25.33 -0.93
N GLY A 13 11.49 26.38 -1.75
CA GLY A 13 11.73 26.30 -3.19
C GLY A 13 10.54 25.83 -4.02
N LEU A 14 9.31 26.07 -3.55
CA LEU A 14 8.09 25.82 -4.32
C LEU A 14 7.52 27.14 -4.83
N ASN A 15 7.03 27.13 -6.06
CA ASN A 15 6.33 28.24 -6.67
C ASN A 15 4.86 28.28 -6.22
N PRO A 16 4.41 29.29 -5.44
CA PRO A 16 3.05 29.29 -4.90
C PRO A 16 1.98 29.46 -5.99
N GLU A 17 2.26 30.19 -7.06
CA GLU A 17 1.34 30.35 -8.19
C GLU A 17 1.08 28.99 -8.85
N ARG A 18 2.12 28.18 -9.03
CA ARG A 18 1.99 26.83 -9.57
C ARG A 18 1.23 25.89 -8.64
N LEU A 19 1.37 26.02 -7.31
CA LEU A 19 0.58 25.23 -6.36
C LEU A 19 -0.92 25.48 -6.48
N THR A 20 -1.36 26.68 -6.89
CA THR A 20 -2.78 26.98 -7.10
C THR A 20 -3.44 26.14 -8.21
N ARG A 21 -2.64 25.46 -9.05
CA ARG A 21 -3.13 24.57 -10.12
C ARG A 21 -3.67 23.24 -9.60
N ILE A 22 -3.24 22.82 -8.40
CA ILE A 22 -3.56 21.49 -7.86
C ILE A 22 -5.07 21.36 -7.63
N GLN A 23 -5.67 22.24 -6.83
CA GLN A 23 -7.09 22.11 -6.47
C GLN A 23 -8.01 22.12 -7.69
N PRO A 24 -7.95 23.07 -8.64
CA PRO A 24 -8.78 23.04 -9.85
C PRO A 24 -8.53 21.80 -10.72
N GLY A 25 -7.28 21.34 -10.81
CA GLY A 25 -6.92 20.11 -11.52
C GLY A 25 -7.58 18.87 -10.92
N MET A 26 -7.71 18.83 -9.59
CA MET A 26 -8.36 17.72 -8.88
C MET A 26 -9.89 17.84 -8.81
N GLU A 27 -10.44 19.05 -8.77
CA GLU A 27 -11.88 19.30 -8.89
C GLU A 27 -12.45 18.79 -10.22
N ARG A 28 -11.63 18.75 -11.28
CA ARG A 28 -12.02 18.17 -12.56
C ARG A 28 -12.43 16.70 -12.44
N TRP A 29 -11.68 15.89 -11.68
CA TRP A 29 -11.98 14.47 -11.46
C TRP A 29 -13.29 14.27 -10.70
N VAL A 30 -13.63 15.19 -9.79
CA VAL A 30 -14.92 15.22 -9.09
C VAL A 30 -16.05 15.58 -10.07
N LYS A 31 -15.85 16.61 -10.89
CA LYS A 31 -16.84 17.07 -11.89
C LYS A 31 -17.13 16.02 -12.96
N GLU A 32 -16.12 15.27 -13.38
CA GLU A 32 -16.25 14.15 -14.33
C GLU A 32 -16.83 12.88 -13.68
N GLY A 33 -17.09 12.91 -12.37
CA GLY A 33 -17.70 11.82 -11.62
C GLY A 33 -16.80 10.61 -11.44
N VAL A 34 -15.49 10.74 -11.64
CA VAL A 34 -14.50 9.66 -11.46
C VAL A 34 -14.30 9.36 -9.99
N ILE A 35 -14.04 10.42 -9.20
CA ILE A 35 -13.91 10.33 -7.74
C ILE A 35 -15.02 11.14 -7.07
N ALA A 36 -15.48 10.71 -5.88
CA ALA A 36 -16.44 11.49 -5.10
C ALA A 36 -15.80 12.74 -4.47
N GLY A 37 -14.55 12.59 -4.00
CA GLY A 37 -13.76 13.65 -3.39
C GLY A 37 -12.35 13.17 -3.08
N ALA A 38 -11.50 14.09 -2.66
CA ALA A 38 -10.13 13.78 -2.25
C ALA A 38 -9.64 14.75 -1.18
N ASP A 39 -8.70 14.27 -0.37
CA ASP A 39 -7.95 15.04 0.61
C ASP A 39 -6.45 14.90 0.33
N MET A 40 -5.76 16.03 0.27
CA MET A 40 -4.43 16.13 -0.32
C MET A 40 -3.47 16.88 0.60
N LEU A 41 -2.22 16.43 0.66
CA LEU A 41 -1.17 17.08 1.43
C LEU A 41 0.16 17.00 0.68
N LEU A 42 0.89 18.11 0.66
CA LEU A 42 2.30 18.13 0.27
C LEU A 42 3.14 18.71 1.39
N ALA A 43 4.31 18.12 1.60
CA ALA A 43 5.33 18.63 2.50
C ALA A 43 6.68 18.66 1.79
N ARG A 44 7.50 19.69 2.05
CA ARG A 44 8.88 19.78 1.56
C ARG A 44 9.80 20.27 2.66
N GLN A 45 11.02 19.73 2.74
CA GLN A 45 12.00 20.04 3.80
C GLN A 45 11.39 19.91 5.21
N GLY A 46 10.63 18.82 5.41
CA GLY A 46 9.96 18.52 6.68
C GLY A 46 8.76 19.40 7.04
N ARG A 47 8.32 20.32 6.16
CA ARG A 47 7.21 21.27 6.43
C ARG A 47 6.02 21.03 5.53
N ILE A 48 4.81 21.01 6.09
CA ILE A 48 3.57 20.98 5.31
C ILE A 48 3.39 22.33 4.59
N VAL A 49 3.27 22.28 3.27
CA VAL A 49 3.21 23.47 2.39
C VAL A 49 1.94 23.54 1.56
N TYR A 50 1.23 22.43 1.41
CA TYR A 50 -0.05 22.38 0.73
C TYR A 50 -1.01 21.43 1.46
N ARG A 51 -2.27 21.84 1.57
CA ARG A 51 -3.36 21.06 2.17
C ARG A 51 -4.67 21.52 1.56
N ALA A 52 -5.43 20.62 0.95
CA ALA A 52 -6.71 20.94 0.34
C ALA A 52 -7.62 19.73 0.24
N GLN A 53 -8.93 19.99 0.28
CA GLN A 53 -9.99 19.01 0.05
C GLN A 53 -10.79 19.41 -1.19
N VAL A 54 -11.28 18.42 -1.92
CA VAL A 54 -12.22 18.59 -3.04
C VAL A 54 -13.35 17.57 -2.93
N GLY A 55 -14.55 17.95 -3.37
CA GLY A 55 -15.70 17.03 -3.46
C GLY A 55 -16.27 16.57 -2.12
N MET A 56 -16.72 15.32 -2.08
CA MET A 56 -17.55 14.74 -1.02
C MET A 56 -16.87 13.55 -0.34
N GLN A 57 -17.03 13.45 0.98
CA GLN A 57 -16.76 12.23 1.75
C GLN A 57 -17.80 11.14 1.42
N ASP A 58 -19.06 11.55 1.24
CA ASP A 58 -20.17 10.69 0.83
C ASP A 58 -21.10 11.50 -0.09
N LYS A 59 -21.13 11.12 -1.37
CA LYS A 59 -21.89 11.84 -2.40
C LYS A 59 -23.40 11.63 -2.28
N GLU A 60 -23.86 10.47 -1.81
CA GLU A 60 -25.29 10.20 -1.63
C GLU A 60 -25.85 10.87 -0.39
N ALA A 61 -25.05 10.98 0.68
CA ALA A 61 -25.42 11.69 1.90
C ALA A 61 -25.19 13.21 1.82
N GLY A 62 -24.54 13.69 0.75
CA GLY A 62 -24.23 15.11 0.57
C GLY A 62 -23.23 15.66 1.59
N ILE A 63 -22.30 14.82 2.07
CA ILE A 63 -21.31 15.18 3.09
C ILE A 63 -20.03 15.66 2.38
N PRO A 64 -19.65 16.94 2.50
CA PRO A 64 -18.41 17.47 1.94
C PRO A 64 -17.19 16.75 2.53
N MET A 65 -16.11 16.65 1.75
CA MET A 65 -14.86 16.06 2.23
C MET A 65 -14.26 16.91 3.37
N PRO A 66 -14.18 16.42 4.62
CA PRO A 66 -13.52 17.14 5.70
C PRO A 66 -12.00 16.91 5.66
N ASP A 67 -11.25 17.74 6.39
CA ASP A 67 -9.79 17.66 6.51
C ASP A 67 -9.30 16.56 7.47
N ASN A 68 -10.21 15.84 8.10
CA ASN A 68 -9.96 14.75 9.04
C ASN A 68 -10.70 13.46 8.67
N ALA A 69 -11.08 13.31 7.39
CA ALA A 69 -11.70 12.09 6.88
C ALA A 69 -10.81 10.87 7.12
N ILE A 70 -11.46 9.75 7.45
CA ILE A 70 -10.82 8.44 7.58
C ILE A 70 -11.05 7.66 6.30
N PHE A 71 -9.97 7.05 5.80
CA PHE A 71 -9.91 6.33 4.54
C PHE A 71 -9.51 4.87 4.80
N ARG A 72 -10.09 3.94 4.04
CA ARG A 72 -9.50 2.61 3.89
C ARG A 72 -8.29 2.76 2.97
N ILE A 73 -7.09 2.49 3.48
CA ILE A 73 -5.86 2.75 2.71
C ILE A 73 -5.37 1.52 1.92
N TYR A 74 -6.04 0.38 2.08
CA TYR A 74 -5.72 -0.87 1.39
C TYR A 74 -4.20 -1.14 1.39
N SER A 75 -3.59 -1.28 0.22
CA SER A 75 -2.19 -1.65 0.06
C SER A 75 -1.17 -0.63 0.56
N MET A 76 -1.57 0.61 0.88
CA MET A 76 -0.73 1.52 1.68
C MET A 76 -0.50 1.00 3.12
N THR A 77 -1.16 -0.09 3.52
CA THR A 77 -0.77 -0.86 4.73
C THR A 77 0.62 -1.51 4.58
N LYS A 78 0.99 -1.95 3.37
CA LYS A 78 2.20 -2.75 3.14
C LYS A 78 3.51 -2.05 3.57
N PRO A 79 3.74 -0.76 3.24
CA PRO A 79 4.92 -0.04 3.72
C PRO A 79 4.98 0.07 5.25
N ILE A 80 3.85 0.23 5.93
CA ILE A 80 3.78 0.27 7.40
C ILE A 80 4.24 -1.07 7.98
N ILE A 81 3.72 -2.18 7.46
CA ILE A 81 4.12 -3.53 7.87
C ILE A 81 5.60 -3.79 7.60
N CYS A 82 6.09 -3.46 6.41
CA CYS A 82 7.50 -3.67 6.07
C CYS A 82 8.42 -2.83 6.97
N THR A 83 8.03 -1.58 7.29
CA THR A 83 8.77 -0.73 8.23
C THR A 83 8.80 -1.35 9.62
N ALA A 84 7.64 -1.77 10.16
CA ALA A 84 7.56 -2.42 11.46
C ALA A 84 8.43 -3.68 11.51
N LEU A 85 8.35 -4.55 10.50
CA LEU A 85 9.17 -5.76 10.44
C LEU A 85 10.67 -5.45 10.40
N MET A 86 11.07 -4.38 9.70
CA MET A 86 12.47 -3.96 9.66
C MET A 86 12.99 -3.38 10.98
N THR A 87 12.12 -2.97 11.92
CA THR A 87 12.58 -2.66 13.30
C THR A 87 13.09 -3.91 14.02
N PHE A 88 12.47 -5.08 13.79
CA PHE A 88 12.97 -6.36 14.32
C PHE A 88 14.26 -6.82 13.63
N TYR A 89 14.47 -6.42 12.37
CA TYR A 89 15.77 -6.62 11.69
C TYR A 89 16.89 -5.84 12.38
N GLU A 90 16.66 -4.58 12.77
CA GLU A 90 17.64 -3.78 13.52
C GLU A 90 17.96 -4.38 14.90
N GLU A 91 16.99 -5.04 15.51
CA GLU A 91 17.15 -5.81 16.75
C GLU A 91 17.88 -7.15 16.55
N GLY A 92 18.28 -7.49 15.32
CA GLY A 92 18.99 -8.72 15.00
C GLY A 92 18.13 -9.99 15.06
N ARG A 93 16.80 -9.87 14.99
CA ARG A 93 15.86 -10.99 15.13
C ARG A 93 15.84 -11.93 13.92
N PHE A 94 16.21 -11.42 12.75
CA PHE A 94 16.38 -12.20 11.52
C PHE A 94 17.35 -11.50 10.56
N LEU A 95 17.80 -12.23 9.54
CA LEU A 95 18.49 -11.66 8.38
C LEU A 95 17.55 -11.67 7.17
N LEU A 96 17.77 -10.78 6.21
CA LEU A 96 16.93 -10.71 5.01
C LEU A 96 16.89 -12.03 4.20
N HIS A 97 17.95 -12.84 4.26
CA HIS A 97 18.02 -14.15 3.62
C HIS A 97 17.55 -15.31 4.53
N THR A 98 17.08 -15.03 5.75
CA THR A 98 16.52 -16.04 6.63
C THR A 98 15.32 -16.70 5.92
N PRO A 99 15.31 -18.04 5.80
CA PRO A 99 14.15 -18.76 5.27
C PRO A 99 12.92 -18.50 6.12
N VAL A 100 11.76 -18.28 5.49
CA VAL A 100 10.49 -18.03 6.20
C VAL A 100 10.17 -19.18 7.16
N ALA A 101 10.40 -20.41 6.73
CA ALA A 101 10.18 -21.63 7.52
C ALA A 101 11.00 -21.69 8.83
N ALA A 102 12.11 -20.97 8.93
CA ALA A 102 12.89 -20.90 10.16
C ALA A 102 12.20 -20.09 11.27
N LEU A 103 11.28 -19.19 10.88
CA LEU A 103 10.49 -18.35 11.78
C LEU A 103 9.04 -18.82 11.86
N LEU A 104 8.52 -19.43 10.79
CA LEU A 104 7.16 -19.97 10.68
C LEU A 104 7.22 -21.44 10.21
N PRO A 105 7.36 -22.41 11.12
CA PRO A 105 7.51 -23.83 10.76
C PRO A 105 6.37 -24.39 9.88
N ALA A 106 5.16 -23.83 9.98
CA ALA A 106 4.03 -24.21 9.12
C ALA A 106 4.30 -24.02 7.61
N PHE A 107 5.25 -23.14 7.25
CA PHE A 107 5.64 -22.86 5.87
C PHE A 107 6.83 -23.73 5.40
N ALA A 108 7.25 -24.75 6.17
CA ALA A 108 8.38 -25.61 5.81
C ALA A 108 8.11 -26.51 4.60
N ASP A 109 6.86 -26.97 4.45
CA ASP A 109 6.46 -27.96 3.44
C ASP A 109 5.82 -27.36 2.19
N LEU A 110 5.98 -26.05 1.97
CA LEU A 110 5.47 -25.36 0.78
C LEU A 110 5.94 -26.06 -0.51
N LYS A 111 5.01 -26.28 -1.43
CA LYS A 111 5.30 -26.80 -2.79
C LYS A 111 5.02 -25.72 -3.83
N VAL A 112 5.63 -25.84 -5.00
CA VAL A 112 5.31 -25.02 -6.17
C VAL A 112 4.38 -25.83 -7.07
N LEU A 113 3.31 -25.20 -7.54
CA LEU A 113 2.41 -25.78 -8.55
C LEU A 113 2.96 -25.45 -9.94
N GLU A 114 3.56 -26.43 -10.60
CA GLU A 114 3.94 -26.34 -12.00
C GLU A 114 2.80 -26.83 -12.89
N THR A 115 2.59 -26.15 -14.02
CA THR A 115 1.63 -26.56 -15.05
C THR A 115 2.40 -26.86 -16.34
N GLU A 116 2.34 -28.12 -16.77
CA GLU A 116 2.98 -28.62 -17.98
C GLU A 116 2.25 -28.09 -19.25
N ALA A 117 2.89 -28.22 -20.41
CA ALA A 117 2.34 -27.73 -21.68
C ALA A 117 1.01 -28.42 -22.08
N ASP A 118 0.76 -29.63 -21.59
CA ASP A 118 -0.48 -30.37 -21.80
C ASP A 118 -1.59 -30.03 -20.78
N GLY A 119 -1.32 -29.10 -19.87
CA GLY A 119 -2.23 -28.66 -18.81
C GLY A 119 -2.16 -29.48 -17.52
N THR A 120 -1.34 -30.53 -17.48
CA THR A 120 -1.14 -31.33 -16.27
C THR A 120 -0.49 -30.49 -15.17
N GLN A 121 -1.04 -30.56 -13.95
CA GLN A 121 -0.49 -29.86 -12.79
C GLN A 121 0.29 -30.83 -11.91
N LYS A 122 1.48 -30.43 -11.46
CA LYS A 122 2.28 -31.19 -10.49
C LYS A 122 2.77 -30.28 -9.36
N LEU A 123 2.86 -30.85 -8.17
CA LEU A 123 3.51 -30.20 -7.03
C LEU A 123 4.97 -30.63 -6.99
N VAL A 124 5.88 -29.66 -6.92
CA VAL A 124 7.32 -29.89 -6.78
C VAL A 124 7.89 -29.14 -5.59
N GLU A 125 9.08 -29.57 -5.14
CA GLU A 125 9.85 -28.78 -4.20
C GLU A 125 10.25 -27.42 -4.80
N PRO A 126 10.23 -26.34 -4.01
CA PRO A 126 10.77 -25.08 -4.46
C PRO A 126 12.30 -25.20 -4.64
N VAL A 127 12.86 -24.61 -5.70
CA VAL A 127 14.31 -24.60 -5.95
C VAL A 127 15.15 -24.05 -4.79
N ARG A 128 14.52 -23.24 -3.92
CA ARG A 128 15.01 -22.80 -2.62
C ARG A 128 13.81 -22.37 -1.76
N PRO A 129 13.89 -22.38 -0.42
CA PRO A 129 12.83 -21.82 0.40
C PRO A 129 12.64 -20.31 0.15
N PRO A 130 11.42 -19.77 0.28
CA PRO A 130 11.19 -18.33 0.36
C PRO A 130 11.95 -17.72 1.55
N THR A 131 12.48 -16.51 1.37
CA THR A 131 13.14 -15.75 2.43
C THR A 131 12.28 -14.57 2.91
N VAL A 132 12.63 -13.98 4.04
CA VAL A 132 11.96 -12.77 4.55
C VAL A 132 12.05 -11.61 3.55
N ALA A 133 13.18 -11.46 2.84
CA ALA A 133 13.29 -10.47 1.77
C ALA A 133 12.30 -10.76 0.63
N ASP A 134 12.15 -12.02 0.23
CA ASP A 134 11.22 -12.38 -0.84
C ASP A 134 9.77 -12.03 -0.51
N LEU A 135 9.40 -12.09 0.76
CA LEU A 135 8.07 -11.68 1.20
C LEU A 135 7.85 -10.19 0.91
N MET A 136 8.79 -9.34 1.34
CA MET A 136 8.69 -7.89 1.22
C MET A 136 8.94 -7.38 -0.21
N SER A 137 9.64 -8.14 -1.06
CA SER A 137 9.87 -7.81 -2.47
C SER A 137 8.92 -8.51 -3.43
N HIS A 138 7.90 -9.21 -2.94
CA HIS A 138 6.93 -9.94 -3.76
C HIS A 138 7.58 -10.97 -4.71
N THR A 139 8.65 -11.64 -4.26
CA THR A 139 9.35 -12.69 -5.02
C THR A 139 9.23 -14.06 -4.35
N ALA A 140 8.36 -14.21 -3.36
CA ALA A 140 8.26 -15.41 -2.52
C ALA A 140 7.49 -16.59 -3.14
N GLY A 141 6.88 -16.42 -4.31
CA GLY A 141 6.07 -17.46 -4.97
C GLY A 141 4.57 -17.36 -4.69
N PHE A 142 4.13 -16.48 -3.80
CA PHE A 142 2.70 -16.25 -3.51
C PHE A 142 1.99 -15.46 -4.61
N THR A 143 0.65 -15.49 -4.60
CA THR A 143 -0.25 -14.75 -5.51
C THR A 143 -1.35 -14.03 -4.69
N TYR A 144 -2.43 -13.59 -5.34
CA TYR A 144 -3.65 -13.03 -4.76
C TYR A 144 -4.90 -13.69 -5.32
N ASP A 145 -5.97 -13.66 -4.54
CA ASP A 145 -7.32 -14.10 -4.90
C ASP A 145 -7.83 -13.40 -6.16
N PHE A 146 -7.72 -12.08 -6.27
CA PHE A 146 -8.29 -11.35 -7.41
C PHE A 146 -7.50 -11.52 -8.73
N LEU A 147 -6.34 -12.19 -8.72
CA LEU A 147 -5.52 -12.36 -9.92
C LEU A 147 -5.90 -13.63 -10.68
N VAL A 148 -6.30 -13.48 -11.94
CA VAL A 148 -6.62 -14.58 -12.85
C VAL A 148 -5.45 -14.84 -13.80
N ASP A 149 -4.32 -15.28 -13.24
CA ASP A 149 -3.07 -15.48 -13.99
C ASP A 149 -2.38 -16.82 -13.69
N SER A 150 -2.92 -17.59 -12.73
CA SER A 150 -2.39 -18.89 -12.33
C SER A 150 -3.48 -19.76 -11.68
N PRO A 151 -3.37 -21.10 -11.76
CA PRO A 151 -4.28 -22.00 -11.02
C PRO A 151 -4.21 -21.85 -9.51
N VAL A 152 -3.12 -21.30 -8.97
CA VAL A 152 -2.98 -21.03 -7.53
C VAL A 152 -3.89 -19.88 -7.09
N GLY A 153 -4.03 -18.82 -7.89
CA GLY A 153 -4.96 -17.72 -7.59
C GLY A 153 -6.41 -18.21 -7.49
N GLU A 154 -6.80 -19.19 -8.30
CA GLU A 154 -8.10 -19.86 -8.19
C GLU A 154 -8.26 -20.62 -6.87
N ARG A 155 -7.23 -21.36 -6.44
CA ARG A 155 -7.25 -22.03 -5.13
C ARG A 155 -7.38 -21.03 -3.99
N TYR A 156 -6.75 -19.85 -4.09
CA TYR A 156 -6.84 -18.80 -3.07
C TYR A 156 -8.28 -18.28 -2.99
N ARG A 157 -8.90 -17.97 -4.14
CA ARG A 157 -10.33 -17.57 -4.20
C ARG A 157 -11.26 -18.61 -3.58
N GLN A 158 -11.05 -19.89 -3.89
CA GLN A 158 -11.86 -20.99 -3.35
C GLN A 158 -11.73 -21.14 -1.82
N ASN A 159 -10.58 -20.77 -1.27
CA ASN A 159 -10.33 -20.76 0.17
C ASN A 159 -10.62 -19.39 0.82
N GLN A 160 -11.07 -18.41 0.04
CA GLN A 160 -11.48 -17.07 0.49
C GLN A 160 -10.41 -16.37 1.35
N LEU A 161 -9.13 -16.46 0.96
CA LEU A 161 -8.03 -15.92 1.77
C LEU A 161 -8.15 -14.40 1.98
N LEU A 162 -8.57 -13.67 0.96
CA LEU A 162 -8.78 -12.23 1.05
C LEU A 162 -10.16 -11.85 1.60
N ASN A 163 -11.15 -12.74 1.46
CA ASN A 163 -12.58 -12.40 1.50
C ASN A 163 -13.30 -13.07 2.68
N ASN A 164 -12.64 -13.14 3.83
CA ASN A 164 -13.20 -13.68 5.07
C ASN A 164 -12.84 -12.77 6.25
N ASP A 165 -13.80 -11.95 6.67
CA ASP A 165 -13.65 -10.97 7.73
C ASP A 165 -13.68 -11.58 9.14
N LEU A 166 -14.22 -12.78 9.27
CA LEU A 166 -14.33 -13.52 10.52
C LEU A 166 -13.04 -14.27 10.89
N GLN A 167 -12.06 -14.34 9.98
CA GLN A 167 -10.79 -15.01 10.22
C GLN A 167 -9.72 -14.07 10.75
N THR A 168 -9.04 -14.52 11.81
CA THR A 168 -7.81 -13.90 12.29
C THR A 168 -6.67 -14.05 11.29
N LEU A 169 -5.63 -13.21 11.42
CA LEU A 169 -4.43 -13.35 10.60
C LEU A 169 -3.77 -14.74 10.75
N ALA A 170 -3.78 -15.31 11.96
CA ALA A 170 -3.19 -16.62 12.22
C ALA A 170 -3.91 -17.74 11.47
N GLU A 171 -5.25 -17.75 11.49
CA GLU A 171 -6.08 -18.72 10.75
C GLU A 171 -5.91 -18.58 9.24
N MET A 172 -5.84 -17.34 8.73
CA MET A 172 -5.52 -17.07 7.33
C MET A 172 -4.15 -17.67 6.94
N MET A 173 -3.14 -17.54 7.81
CA MET A 173 -1.80 -18.09 7.55
C MET A 173 -1.77 -19.61 7.63
N GLU A 174 -2.55 -20.22 8.53
CA GLU A 174 -2.72 -21.67 8.58
C GLU A 174 -3.29 -22.18 7.25
N SER A 175 -4.37 -21.57 6.75
CA SER A 175 -4.95 -21.89 5.44
C SER A 175 -3.95 -21.69 4.30
N LEU A 176 -3.29 -20.53 4.25
CA LEU A 176 -2.29 -20.20 3.22
C LEU A 176 -1.12 -21.20 3.19
N SER A 177 -0.67 -21.68 4.36
CA SER A 177 0.45 -22.63 4.46
C SER A 177 0.19 -23.98 3.80
N GLN A 178 -1.10 -24.34 3.63
CA GLN A 178 -1.52 -25.60 2.98
C GLN A 178 -1.67 -25.46 1.46
N LEU A 179 -1.53 -24.25 0.91
CA LEU A 179 -1.70 -23.97 -0.51
C LEU A 179 -0.34 -23.84 -1.20
N PRO A 180 -0.23 -24.28 -2.47
CA PRO A 180 1.04 -24.19 -3.18
C PRO A 180 1.40 -22.75 -3.54
N LEU A 181 2.69 -22.54 -3.80
CA LEU A 181 3.23 -21.35 -4.46
C LEU A 181 2.92 -21.41 -5.96
N ALA A 182 2.66 -20.24 -6.56
CA ALA A 182 2.40 -20.06 -7.98
C ALA A 182 3.66 -20.10 -8.85
N PHE A 183 4.84 -19.91 -8.25
CA PHE A 183 6.14 -19.96 -8.94
C PHE A 183 7.28 -20.17 -7.92
N HIS A 184 8.47 -20.48 -8.43
CA HIS A 184 9.64 -20.69 -7.60
C HIS A 184 10.13 -19.39 -6.92
N PRO A 185 10.44 -19.41 -5.62
CA PRO A 185 10.95 -18.21 -4.93
C PRO A 185 12.17 -17.60 -5.62
N GLY A 186 12.10 -16.30 -5.91
CA GLY A 186 13.12 -15.51 -6.58
C GLY A 186 13.09 -15.55 -8.12
N SER A 187 12.25 -16.37 -8.75
CA SER A 187 12.24 -16.50 -10.21
C SER A 187 11.40 -15.43 -10.93
N ARG A 188 10.57 -14.68 -10.20
CA ARG A 188 9.59 -13.72 -10.73
C ARG A 188 9.24 -12.69 -9.65
N PHE A 189 8.89 -11.48 -10.08
CA PHE A 189 8.10 -10.56 -9.25
C PHE A 189 6.61 -10.87 -9.43
N HIS A 190 5.89 -11.03 -8.33
CA HIS A 190 4.44 -11.19 -8.35
C HIS A 190 3.76 -10.62 -7.11
N TYR A 191 2.95 -9.59 -7.35
CA TYR A 191 2.21 -8.91 -6.30
C TYR A 191 1.23 -9.85 -5.61
N SER A 192 1.31 -9.96 -4.29
CA SER A 192 0.77 -11.11 -3.57
C SER A 192 0.44 -10.86 -2.09
N VAL A 193 -0.21 -11.84 -1.47
CA VAL A 193 -0.46 -11.94 -0.01
C VAL A 193 0.81 -12.06 0.84
N SER A 194 2.01 -11.98 0.24
CA SER A 194 3.28 -12.15 0.94
C SER A 194 3.48 -11.16 2.11
N ILE A 195 2.86 -9.99 2.06
CA ILE A 195 2.93 -9.01 3.14
C ILE A 195 2.02 -9.39 4.32
N ASP A 196 0.98 -10.19 4.11
CA ASP A 196 0.20 -10.79 5.20
C ASP A 196 1.05 -11.82 5.96
N VAL A 197 1.90 -12.58 5.26
CA VAL A 197 2.92 -13.44 5.91
C VAL A 197 3.95 -12.61 6.68
N ALA A 198 4.40 -11.48 6.12
CA ALA A 198 5.32 -10.56 6.80
C ALA A 198 4.69 -9.94 8.07
N ALA A 199 3.39 -9.64 8.04
CA ALA A 199 2.65 -9.20 9.20
C ALA A 199 2.54 -10.29 10.27
N TYR A 200 2.32 -11.55 9.87
CA TYR A 200 2.28 -12.66 10.81
C TYR A 200 3.65 -12.93 11.46
N LEU A 201 4.75 -12.72 10.71
CA LEU A 201 6.10 -12.74 11.30
C LEU A 201 6.24 -11.72 12.44
N ILE A 202 5.71 -10.50 12.30
CA ILE A 202 5.74 -9.50 13.36
C ILE A 202 5.04 -10.03 14.62
N GLN A 203 3.83 -10.59 14.46
CA GLN A 203 3.06 -11.15 15.56
C GLN A 203 3.82 -12.27 16.29
N VAL A 204 4.43 -13.20 15.54
CA VAL A 204 5.23 -14.30 16.11
C VAL A 204 6.51 -13.80 16.78
N LEU A 205 7.22 -12.84 16.17
CA LEU A 205 8.45 -12.27 16.73
C LEU A 205 8.20 -11.44 18.00
N ALA A 206 7.03 -10.81 18.09
CA ALA A 206 6.61 -9.99 19.23
C ALA A 206 5.88 -10.79 20.32
N ASP A 207 5.39 -12.00 20.01
CA ASP A 207 4.48 -12.80 20.84
C ASP A 207 3.25 -12.00 21.32
N ARG A 208 2.73 -11.13 20.42
CA ARG A 208 1.68 -10.15 20.72
C ARG A 208 0.84 -9.85 19.48
N PRO A 209 -0.44 -9.43 19.65
CA PRO A 209 -1.30 -9.06 18.52
C PRO A 209 -0.64 -8.00 17.61
N LEU A 210 -0.72 -8.19 16.30
CA LEU A 210 -0.10 -7.26 15.33
C LEU A 210 -0.55 -5.80 15.54
N ARG A 211 -1.85 -5.58 15.80
CA ARG A 211 -2.44 -4.26 16.07
C ARG A 211 -1.68 -3.52 17.18
N ASP A 212 -1.45 -4.19 18.31
CA ASP A 212 -0.74 -3.62 19.46
C ASP A 212 0.72 -3.30 19.14
N VAL A 213 1.37 -4.19 18.38
CA VAL A 213 2.77 -4.02 17.98
C VAL A 213 2.93 -2.82 17.05
N LEU A 214 2.03 -2.63 16.08
CA LEU A 214 2.05 -1.46 15.20
C LEU A 214 1.74 -0.17 15.98
N HIS A 215 0.78 -0.22 16.90
CA HIS A 215 0.45 0.93 17.74
C HIS A 215 1.66 1.37 18.58
N GLU A 216 2.33 0.43 19.24
CA GLU A 216 3.50 0.72 20.07
C GLU A 216 4.72 1.19 19.28
N ARG A 217 5.02 0.54 18.15
CA ARG A 217 6.27 0.78 17.41
C ARG A 217 6.17 1.92 16.40
N LEU A 218 4.97 2.20 15.88
CA LEU A 218 4.76 3.17 14.82
C LEU A 218 3.73 4.23 15.19
N PHE A 219 2.49 3.84 15.50
CA PHE A 219 1.40 4.81 15.52
C PHE A 219 1.51 5.77 16.69
N ALA A 220 1.69 5.28 17.92
CA ALA A 220 1.83 6.15 19.09
C ALA A 220 3.10 7.02 19.05
N PRO A 221 4.31 6.47 18.75
CA PRO A 221 5.53 7.28 18.61
C PRO A 221 5.41 8.38 17.55
N LEU A 222 4.71 8.09 16.46
CA LEU A 222 4.47 9.05 15.39
C LEU A 222 3.21 9.88 15.59
N GLY A 223 2.41 9.70 16.65
CA GLY A 223 1.16 10.43 16.84
C GLY A 223 0.13 10.23 15.72
N MET A 224 0.06 9.02 15.14
CA MET A 224 -0.93 8.60 14.14
C MET A 224 -2.20 8.10 14.85
N VAL A 225 -2.96 9.04 15.41
CA VAL A 225 -4.03 8.75 16.39
C VAL A 225 -5.31 8.14 15.81
N ASP A 226 -5.46 8.22 14.49
CA ASP A 226 -6.60 7.70 13.73
C ASP A 226 -6.20 6.54 12.79
N THR A 227 -4.95 6.05 12.87
CA THR A 227 -4.50 4.86 12.14
C THR A 227 -4.70 3.60 12.98
N ASP A 228 -5.57 2.70 12.52
CA ASP A 228 -5.86 1.43 13.18
C ASP A 228 -6.52 0.43 12.20
N PHE A 229 -6.69 -0.83 12.59
CA PHE A 229 -7.48 -1.84 11.86
C PHE A 229 -9.00 -1.70 12.04
N GLY A 230 -9.45 -0.66 12.75
CA GLY A 230 -10.87 -0.34 12.86
C GLY A 230 -11.10 1.14 13.16
N VAL A 231 -12.37 1.51 13.22
CA VAL A 231 -12.87 2.86 13.43
C VAL A 231 -13.88 2.83 14.58
N THR A 232 -13.58 3.56 15.65
CA THR A 232 -14.48 3.60 16.81
C THR A 232 -15.83 4.19 16.42
N ALA A 233 -16.89 3.83 17.17
CA ALA A 233 -18.26 4.32 16.90
C ALA A 233 -18.33 5.86 16.79
N ALA A 234 -17.55 6.58 17.61
CA ALA A 234 -17.49 8.04 17.59
C ALA A 234 -16.83 8.62 16.33
N GLN A 235 -15.92 7.87 15.69
CA GLN A 235 -15.18 8.31 14.51
C GLN A 235 -15.84 7.89 13.19
N ARG A 236 -16.82 6.96 13.20
CA ARG A 236 -17.46 6.43 11.97
C ARG A 236 -18.11 7.52 11.10
N THR A 237 -18.50 8.65 11.67
CA THR A 237 -19.02 9.80 10.92
C THR A 237 -17.99 10.44 9.98
N ARG A 238 -16.69 10.21 10.21
CA ARG A 238 -15.58 10.67 9.36
C ARG A 238 -15.18 9.64 8.30
N LEU A 239 -15.76 8.44 8.31
CA LEU A 239 -15.37 7.38 7.39
C LEU A 239 -15.88 7.72 5.98
N ALA A 240 -14.97 7.80 5.02
CA ALA A 240 -15.29 8.04 3.63
C ALA A 240 -16.01 6.85 2.99
N ALA A 241 -17.03 7.14 2.19
CA ALA A 241 -17.75 6.14 1.42
C ALA A 241 -16.89 5.61 0.26
N MET A 242 -17.01 4.32 -0.04
CA MET A 242 -16.29 3.67 -1.13
C MET A 242 -17.03 3.81 -2.46
N TYR A 243 -16.28 4.05 -3.52
CA TYR A 243 -16.78 4.10 -4.89
C TYR A 243 -15.87 3.30 -5.82
N GLY A 244 -16.37 2.89 -6.98
CA GLY A 244 -15.53 2.23 -7.98
C GLY A 244 -16.27 1.34 -8.96
N VAL A 245 -15.48 0.50 -9.59
CA VAL A 245 -15.88 -0.49 -10.61
C VAL A 245 -16.25 -1.84 -9.99
N GLY A 246 -15.84 -2.08 -8.74
CA GLY A 246 -16.08 -3.29 -7.97
C GLY A 246 -15.22 -3.27 -6.70
N ASP A 247 -15.55 -4.12 -5.72
CA ASP A 247 -14.71 -4.33 -4.54
C ASP A 247 -13.72 -5.48 -4.79
N ILE A 248 -12.43 -5.15 -4.83
CA ILE A 248 -11.32 -6.07 -5.04
C ILE A 248 -11.23 -7.20 -4.00
N ALA A 249 -11.79 -6.99 -2.81
CA ALA A 249 -11.85 -7.97 -1.72
C ALA A 249 -13.22 -8.66 -1.62
N ALA A 250 -14.09 -8.50 -2.63
CA ALA A 250 -15.33 -9.28 -2.69
C ALA A 250 -15.06 -10.71 -3.17
N SER A 251 -15.81 -11.66 -2.60
CA SER A 251 -15.77 -13.06 -3.01
C SER A 251 -16.02 -13.22 -4.51
N GLY A 252 -15.07 -13.86 -5.20
CA GLY A 252 -15.13 -14.09 -6.64
C GLY A 252 -14.82 -12.87 -7.51
N MET A 253 -14.48 -11.71 -6.94
CA MET A 253 -14.02 -10.57 -7.72
C MET A 253 -12.65 -10.86 -8.34
N THR A 254 -12.48 -10.45 -9.59
CA THR A 254 -11.24 -10.62 -10.35
C THR A 254 -10.81 -9.34 -11.04
N ASN A 255 -9.51 -9.21 -11.30
CA ASN A 255 -8.96 -8.10 -12.08
C ASN A 255 -9.63 -7.99 -13.47
N VAL A 256 -10.00 -9.11 -14.09
CA VAL A 256 -10.69 -9.15 -15.39
C VAL A 256 -12.11 -8.56 -15.30
N GLN A 257 -12.87 -8.89 -14.25
CA GLN A 257 -14.21 -8.31 -14.05
C GLN A 257 -14.13 -6.81 -13.75
N MET A 258 -13.17 -6.39 -12.94
CA MET A 258 -12.94 -4.97 -12.66
C MET A 258 -12.56 -4.20 -13.94
N GLU A 259 -11.71 -4.77 -14.80
CA GLU A 259 -11.35 -4.18 -16.10
C GLU A 259 -12.58 -4.05 -17.01
N ALA A 260 -13.41 -5.09 -17.08
CA ALA A 260 -14.63 -5.05 -17.87
C ALA A 260 -15.61 -3.99 -17.37
N ALA A 261 -15.82 -3.88 -16.05
CA ALA A 261 -16.67 -2.86 -15.44
C ALA A 261 -16.11 -1.45 -15.66
N TRP A 262 -14.79 -1.26 -15.55
CA TRP A 262 -14.13 0.01 -15.87
C TRP A 262 -14.35 0.43 -17.33
N ARG A 263 -14.15 -0.48 -18.28
CA ARG A 263 -14.40 -0.23 -19.72
C ARG A 263 -15.87 0.10 -20.02
N ALA A 264 -16.79 -0.45 -19.24
CA ALA A 264 -18.22 -0.12 -19.33
C ALA A 264 -18.57 1.22 -18.65
N GLY A 265 -17.61 1.93 -18.05
CA GLY A 265 -17.81 3.22 -17.41
C GLY A 265 -18.50 3.13 -16.03
N VAL A 266 -18.44 1.98 -15.37
CA VAL A 266 -19.08 1.78 -14.05
C VAL A 266 -18.40 2.63 -12.99
N ARG A 267 -19.18 3.45 -12.27
CA ARG A 267 -18.72 4.32 -11.18
C ARG A 267 -19.77 4.43 -10.08
N GLN A 268 -19.92 3.37 -9.29
CA GLN A 268 -20.98 3.25 -8.29
C GLN A 268 -20.45 3.32 -6.87
N ARG A 269 -21.35 3.53 -5.91
CA ARG A 269 -21.04 3.32 -4.48
C ARG A 269 -20.82 1.82 -4.25
N LEU A 270 -19.83 1.48 -3.44
CA LEU A 270 -19.50 0.12 -3.06
C LEU A 270 -19.82 -0.08 -1.58
N ASP A 271 -20.49 -1.19 -1.27
CA ASP A 271 -20.54 -1.70 0.10
C ASP A 271 -19.36 -2.65 0.29
N VAL A 272 -18.54 -2.36 1.29
CA VAL A 272 -17.32 -3.11 1.63
C VAL A 272 -17.30 -3.49 3.11
N ALA A 273 -18.44 -3.40 3.81
CA ALA A 273 -18.49 -3.66 5.24
C ALA A 273 -18.07 -5.09 5.59
N ASP A 274 -18.45 -6.06 4.75
CA ASP A 274 -18.16 -7.48 4.97
C ASP A 274 -16.75 -7.90 4.51
N THR A 275 -16.06 -7.06 3.72
CA THR A 275 -14.73 -7.36 3.15
C THR A 275 -13.64 -6.48 3.75
N TYR A 276 -14.05 -5.39 4.41
CA TYR A 276 -13.20 -4.43 5.09
C TYR A 276 -13.97 -3.83 6.28
N PRO A 277 -14.28 -4.65 7.30
CA PRO A 277 -15.05 -4.24 8.46
C PRO A 277 -14.32 -3.14 9.22
N CYS A 278 -15.07 -2.13 9.64
CA CYS A 278 -14.53 -1.05 10.45
C CYS A 278 -14.62 -1.33 11.96
N ASP A 279 -15.28 -2.40 12.37
CA ASP A 279 -15.65 -2.63 13.77
C ASP A 279 -15.22 -3.98 14.33
N GLN A 280 -14.33 -4.66 13.61
CA GLN A 280 -13.69 -5.90 14.03
C GLN A 280 -12.15 -5.74 14.14
N PRO A 281 -11.62 -4.71 14.83
CA PRO A 281 -10.19 -4.40 14.80
C PRO A 281 -9.29 -5.48 15.44
N ASP A 282 -9.86 -6.39 16.22
CA ASP A 282 -9.12 -7.47 16.88
C ASP A 282 -9.16 -8.79 16.09
N VAL A 283 -9.97 -8.87 15.04
CA VAL A 283 -10.13 -10.06 14.18
C VAL A 283 -9.61 -9.78 12.78
N PHE A 284 -10.13 -8.74 12.13
CA PHE A 284 -9.78 -8.38 10.76
C PHE A 284 -8.48 -7.56 10.72
N VAL A 285 -7.38 -8.26 10.97
CA VAL A 285 -6.03 -7.71 10.93
C VAL A 285 -5.28 -8.36 9.78
N ARG A 286 -4.70 -7.54 8.90
CA ARG A 286 -4.06 -7.99 7.66
C ARG A 286 -2.77 -7.19 7.43
N GLY A 287 -1.85 -7.76 6.65
CA GLY A 287 -0.59 -7.09 6.30
C GLY A 287 -0.64 -6.42 4.94
N GLY A 288 -1.37 -7.02 4.00
CA GLY A 288 -1.53 -6.52 2.65
C GLY A 288 -2.56 -5.38 2.51
N HIS A 289 -3.46 -5.25 3.48
CA HIS A 289 -4.56 -4.29 3.56
C HIS A 289 -5.09 -4.25 5.02
N GLY A 290 -6.23 -3.61 5.28
CA GLY A 290 -6.90 -3.64 6.60
C GLY A 290 -6.76 -2.36 7.43
N LEU A 291 -5.73 -1.53 7.24
CA LEU A 291 -5.64 -0.26 7.97
C LEU A 291 -6.59 0.82 7.45
N PHE A 292 -7.24 1.48 8.40
CA PHE A 292 -7.82 2.79 8.24
C PHE A 292 -6.78 3.85 8.58
N SER A 293 -6.82 5.01 7.93
CA SER A 293 -5.93 6.13 8.26
C SER A 293 -6.53 7.44 7.79
N THR A 294 -5.98 8.55 8.27
CA THR A 294 -6.21 9.90 7.72
C THR A 294 -5.02 10.32 6.86
N THR A 295 -5.21 11.37 6.05
CA THR A 295 -4.11 11.99 5.31
C THR A 295 -3.06 12.60 6.26
N ALA A 296 -3.48 13.14 7.41
CA ALA A 296 -2.58 13.71 8.40
C ALA A 296 -1.69 12.64 9.04
N ASP A 297 -2.27 11.50 9.44
CA ASP A 297 -1.50 10.40 10.03
C ASP A 297 -0.53 9.79 9.04
N TYR A 298 -0.99 9.53 7.81
CA TYR A 298 -0.13 8.95 6.79
C TYR A 298 0.99 9.91 6.36
N ALA A 299 0.74 11.23 6.41
CA ALA A 299 1.79 12.23 6.21
C ALA A 299 2.87 12.17 7.29
N ARG A 300 2.51 11.87 8.55
CA ARG A 300 3.50 11.70 9.64
C ARG A 300 4.36 10.46 9.40
N PHE A 301 3.77 9.35 8.97
CA PHE A 301 4.53 8.19 8.50
C PHE A 301 5.48 8.54 7.34
N ALA A 302 4.98 9.19 6.29
CA ALA A 302 5.79 9.53 5.12
C ALA A 302 6.91 10.56 5.45
N LEU A 303 6.65 11.52 6.33
CA LEU A 303 7.66 12.46 6.83
C LEU A 303 8.74 11.77 7.66
N MET A 304 8.39 10.80 8.51
CA MET A 304 9.38 9.99 9.22
C MET A 304 10.33 9.28 8.24
N LEU A 305 9.80 8.71 7.16
CA LEU A 305 10.63 8.11 6.10
C LEU A 305 11.49 9.18 5.41
N GLY A 306 10.90 10.32 5.02
CA GLY A 306 11.63 11.43 4.38
C GLY A 306 12.77 11.99 5.23
N ASN A 307 12.60 11.97 6.56
CA ASN A 307 13.57 12.46 7.53
C ASN A 307 14.56 11.37 8.01
N GLY A 308 14.74 10.29 7.24
CA GLY A 308 15.75 9.27 7.54
C GLY A 308 15.41 8.41 8.76
N GLY A 309 14.12 8.17 9.01
CA GLY A 309 13.62 7.27 10.04
C GLY A 309 13.25 7.93 11.37
N GLU A 310 13.15 9.26 11.41
CA GLU A 310 12.88 10.05 12.63
C GLU A 310 11.85 11.15 12.36
N LEU A 311 10.95 11.40 13.31
CA LEU A 311 10.04 12.53 13.29
C LEU A 311 9.82 13.08 14.70
N ASP A 312 9.79 14.41 14.86
CA ASP A 312 9.54 15.08 16.14
C ASP A 312 10.48 14.61 17.29
N GLY A 313 11.74 14.28 16.96
CA GLY A 313 12.74 13.77 17.90
C GLY A 313 12.61 12.29 18.25
N VAL A 314 11.68 11.57 17.63
CA VAL A 314 11.44 10.15 17.85
C VAL A 314 11.92 9.33 16.65
N ARG A 315 12.93 8.49 16.89
CA ARG A 315 13.49 7.59 15.88
C ARG A 315 12.75 6.26 15.88
N VAL A 316 12.13 5.95 14.75
CA VAL A 316 11.41 4.69 14.51
C VAL A 316 12.33 3.64 13.88
N ILE A 317 13.18 4.06 12.94
CA ILE A 317 14.07 3.16 12.20
C ILE A 317 15.39 3.87 11.89
N GLY A 318 16.48 3.12 11.81
CA GLY A 318 17.78 3.66 11.44
C GLY A 318 17.87 4.06 9.96
N ARG A 319 18.56 5.18 9.68
CA ARG A 319 18.76 5.70 8.32
C ARG A 319 19.31 4.64 7.33
N LYS A 320 20.28 3.83 7.75
CA LYS A 320 20.88 2.80 6.89
C LYS A 320 19.93 1.65 6.58
N THR A 321 19.03 1.33 7.52
CA THR A 321 17.98 0.33 7.31
C THR A 321 16.92 0.84 6.35
N LEU A 322 16.55 2.11 6.48
CA LEU A 322 15.65 2.76 5.54
C LEU A 322 16.22 2.82 4.11
N GLU A 323 17.49 3.19 3.95
CA GLU A 323 18.18 3.15 2.65
C GLU A 323 18.21 1.74 2.05
N LEU A 324 18.37 0.71 2.88
CA LEU A 324 18.30 -0.69 2.45
C LEU A 324 16.89 -1.09 2.01
N MET A 325 15.85 -0.62 2.70
CA MET A 325 14.45 -0.88 2.35
C MET A 325 14.10 -0.32 0.97
N HIS A 326 14.55 0.89 0.65
CA HIS A 326 14.18 1.58 -0.57
C HIS A 326 15.25 1.49 -1.68
N ALA A 327 16.12 0.49 -1.62
CA ALA A 327 16.98 0.11 -2.74
C ALA A 327 16.27 -0.90 -3.64
N ASN A 328 16.43 -0.80 -4.97
CA ASN A 328 15.92 -1.83 -5.88
C ASN A 328 16.58 -3.18 -5.58
N ARG A 329 15.76 -4.21 -5.42
CA ARG A 329 16.19 -5.59 -5.15
C ARG A 329 15.96 -6.53 -6.33
N LEU A 330 15.18 -6.09 -7.31
CA LEU A 330 14.89 -6.92 -8.47
C LEU A 330 16.08 -6.91 -9.44
N PRO A 331 16.58 -8.08 -9.87
CA PRO A 331 17.59 -8.14 -10.91
C PRO A 331 17.00 -7.65 -12.24
N ALA A 332 17.86 -7.22 -13.17
CA ALA A 332 17.43 -6.67 -14.46
C ALA A 332 16.48 -7.61 -15.24
N ALA A 333 16.63 -8.93 -15.11
CA ALA A 333 15.77 -9.91 -15.75
C ALA A 333 14.32 -9.92 -15.25
N LEU A 334 14.04 -9.30 -14.10
CA LEU A 334 12.69 -9.14 -13.54
C LEU A 334 12.14 -7.71 -13.74
N LEU A 335 12.80 -6.89 -14.57
CA LEU A 335 12.37 -5.54 -14.89
C LEU A 335 11.96 -5.46 -16.38
N PRO A 336 10.90 -4.70 -16.73
CA PRO A 336 9.93 -4.09 -15.80
C PRO A 336 9.11 -5.18 -15.09
N TRP A 337 8.80 -4.94 -13.82
CA TRP A 337 7.83 -5.78 -13.10
C TRP A 337 6.41 -5.30 -13.40
N GLU A 338 5.43 -6.17 -13.12
CA GLU A 338 4.03 -5.95 -13.48
C GLU A 338 3.11 -6.13 -12.27
N VAL A 339 1.97 -5.42 -12.30
CA VAL A 339 0.81 -5.69 -11.44
C VAL A 339 -0.40 -5.85 -12.34
N SER A 340 -1.08 -6.99 -12.25
CA SER A 340 -2.24 -7.29 -13.10
C SER A 340 -1.96 -7.14 -14.60
N GLY A 341 -0.77 -7.54 -15.06
CA GLY A 341 -0.33 -7.43 -16.45
C GLY A 341 0.06 -6.02 -16.92
N GLN A 342 0.09 -5.03 -16.02
CA GLN A 342 0.50 -3.67 -16.34
C GLN A 342 1.97 -3.44 -15.97
N PRO A 343 2.87 -3.22 -16.95
CA PRO A 343 4.29 -3.03 -16.69
C PRO A 343 4.59 -1.70 -16.01
N ARG A 344 5.63 -1.69 -15.18
CA ARG A 344 6.12 -0.51 -14.45
C ARG A 344 7.53 -0.14 -14.94
N PRO A 345 7.65 0.41 -16.16
CA PRO A 345 8.94 0.84 -16.68
C PRO A 345 9.56 1.93 -15.79
N GLY A 346 10.89 1.96 -15.73
CA GLY A 346 11.63 2.93 -14.93
C GLY A 346 11.54 2.74 -13.40
N TYR A 347 10.77 1.77 -12.90
CA TYR A 347 10.66 1.44 -11.49
C TYR A 347 11.33 0.12 -11.14
N GLY A 348 12.10 0.12 -10.07
CA GLY A 348 12.47 -1.07 -9.30
C GLY A 348 11.48 -1.33 -8.16
N TYR A 349 11.76 -2.37 -7.37
CA TYR A 349 11.00 -2.69 -6.16
C TYR A 349 11.94 -3.02 -5.00
N GLY A 350 11.68 -2.41 -3.85
CA GLY A 350 12.45 -2.58 -2.61
C GLY A 350 11.79 -3.56 -1.63
N LEU A 351 11.89 -3.25 -0.34
CA LEU A 351 11.19 -3.94 0.74
C LEU A 351 9.89 -3.18 1.06
N GLY A 352 8.80 -3.53 0.37
CA GLY A 352 7.48 -2.93 0.57
C GLY A 352 7.16 -1.66 -0.21
N SER A 353 7.98 -1.27 -1.19
CA SER A 353 7.76 -0.06 -2.00
C SER A 353 8.28 -0.17 -3.43
N ARG A 354 7.67 0.55 -4.37
CA ARG A 354 8.33 0.88 -5.65
C ARG A 354 9.49 1.84 -5.40
N VAL A 355 10.50 1.81 -6.27
CA VAL A 355 11.66 2.71 -6.23
C VAL A 355 11.90 3.25 -7.63
N LEU A 356 11.84 4.57 -7.80
CA LEU A 356 12.09 5.22 -9.10
C LEU A 356 13.57 5.07 -9.46
N MET A 357 13.84 4.47 -10.62
CA MET A 357 15.19 4.27 -11.16
C MET A 357 15.44 5.19 -12.35
N ASP A 358 14.46 5.33 -13.25
CA ASP A 358 14.53 6.13 -14.47
C ASP A 358 13.21 6.89 -14.69
N PRO A 359 13.17 8.21 -14.40
CA PRO A 359 11.99 9.05 -14.62
C PRO A 359 11.52 9.09 -16.08
N GLY A 360 12.44 9.02 -17.05
CA GLY A 360 12.13 9.06 -18.47
C GLY A 360 11.41 7.79 -18.92
N ALA A 361 11.92 6.62 -18.50
CA ALA A 361 11.26 5.35 -18.76
C ALA A 361 9.91 5.23 -18.01
N ALA A 362 9.82 5.78 -16.79
CA ALA A 362 8.60 5.77 -16.00
C ALA A 362 7.55 6.79 -16.47
N GLY A 363 7.93 7.76 -17.30
CA GLY A 363 7.02 8.79 -17.79
C GLY A 363 6.49 9.73 -16.70
N VAL A 364 7.23 9.90 -15.60
CA VAL A 364 6.81 10.72 -14.45
C VAL A 364 7.86 11.75 -14.06
N MET A 365 7.41 12.84 -13.42
CA MET A 365 8.32 13.73 -12.71
C MET A 365 8.70 13.14 -11.35
N GLY A 366 9.97 13.26 -11.00
CA GLY A 366 10.54 12.77 -9.76
C GLY A 366 12.02 12.47 -9.91
N SER A 367 12.64 12.05 -8.82
CA SER A 367 14.07 11.80 -8.78
C SER A 367 14.40 10.32 -8.59
N PRO A 368 15.50 9.80 -9.20
CA PRO A 368 15.97 8.45 -8.89
C PRO A 368 16.19 8.26 -7.38
N GLY A 369 15.56 7.24 -6.81
CA GLY A 369 15.50 6.99 -5.37
C GLY A 369 14.19 7.43 -4.70
N GLU A 370 13.28 8.12 -5.39
CA GLU A 370 11.90 8.33 -4.92
C GLU A 370 11.22 6.98 -4.71
N PHE A 371 10.49 6.85 -3.62
CA PHE A 371 9.78 5.63 -3.27
C PHE A 371 8.39 5.92 -2.73
N GLY A 372 7.53 4.91 -2.79
CA GLY A 372 6.18 5.01 -2.27
C GLY A 372 5.35 3.79 -2.61
N TRP A 373 4.03 3.91 -2.45
CA TRP A 373 3.07 2.90 -2.85
C TRP A 373 1.65 3.49 -2.98
N SER A 374 0.70 2.64 -3.39
CA SER A 374 -0.72 2.99 -3.52
C SER A 374 -1.63 1.98 -2.84
N GLY A 375 -2.87 2.38 -2.58
CA GLY A 375 -3.96 1.52 -2.18
C GLY A 375 -4.90 1.22 -3.35
N ALA A 376 -5.67 0.14 -3.26
CA ALA A 376 -6.66 -0.22 -4.27
C ALA A 376 -7.76 0.85 -4.43
N ALA A 377 -7.99 1.67 -3.40
CA ALA A 377 -8.94 2.78 -3.42
C ALA A 377 -8.35 4.10 -3.97
N SER A 378 -7.32 4.01 -4.81
CA SER A 378 -6.55 5.14 -5.37
C SER A 378 -5.90 6.06 -4.33
N THR A 379 -5.76 5.62 -3.08
CA THR A 379 -4.90 6.30 -2.11
C THR A 379 -3.45 6.19 -2.56
N TYR A 380 -2.65 7.23 -2.41
CA TYR A 380 -1.28 7.27 -2.91
C TYR A 380 -0.37 8.10 -2.01
N TYR A 381 0.89 7.67 -1.88
CA TYR A 381 1.94 8.50 -1.32
C TYR A 381 3.27 8.31 -2.05
N TRP A 382 4.12 9.31 -1.92
CA TRP A 382 5.53 9.22 -2.30
C TRP A 382 6.41 10.00 -1.33
N VAL A 383 7.68 9.61 -1.31
CA VAL A 383 8.78 10.28 -0.63
C VAL A 383 9.92 10.39 -1.64
N ASP A 384 10.36 11.61 -1.92
CA ASP A 384 11.51 11.92 -2.75
C ASP A 384 12.63 12.49 -1.87
N PRO A 385 13.59 11.65 -1.45
CA PRO A 385 14.66 12.10 -0.56
C PRO A 385 15.58 13.15 -1.19
N ARG A 386 15.67 13.22 -2.52
CA ARG A 386 16.52 14.21 -3.19
C ARG A 386 15.90 15.59 -3.18
N GLU A 387 14.58 15.65 -3.32
CA GLU A 387 13.82 16.89 -3.26
C GLU A 387 13.32 17.25 -1.86
N GLU A 388 13.59 16.37 -0.88
CA GLU A 388 13.01 16.40 0.47
C GLU A 388 11.48 16.56 0.41
N PHE A 389 10.84 15.90 -0.56
CA PHE A 389 9.46 16.16 -0.94
C PHE A 389 8.56 14.94 -0.69
N VAL A 390 7.46 15.18 0.01
CA VAL A 390 6.48 14.17 0.38
C VAL A 390 5.12 14.60 -0.13
N GLY A 391 4.38 13.65 -0.71
CA GLY A 391 3.00 13.86 -1.08
C GLY A 391 2.11 12.72 -0.61
N VAL A 392 0.91 13.09 -0.17
CA VAL A 392 -0.15 12.16 0.22
C VAL A 392 -1.45 12.58 -0.46
N PHE A 393 -2.08 11.63 -1.13
CA PHE A 393 -3.34 11.78 -1.83
C PHE A 393 -4.31 10.69 -1.32
N MET A 394 -5.43 11.11 -0.73
CA MET A 394 -6.44 10.20 -0.22
C MET A 394 -7.76 10.40 -0.97
N THR A 395 -8.26 9.33 -1.57
CA THR A 395 -9.61 9.22 -2.12
C THR A 395 -10.14 7.81 -1.83
N GLN A 396 -11.39 7.51 -2.18
CA GLN A 396 -11.99 6.18 -2.05
C GLN A 396 -12.59 5.74 -3.39
N TYR A 397 -11.72 5.44 -4.34
CA TYR A 397 -12.09 5.00 -5.69
C TYR A 397 -11.34 3.72 -6.07
N GLN A 398 -12.05 2.60 -6.23
CA GLN A 398 -11.49 1.39 -6.82
C GLN A 398 -11.75 1.38 -8.33
N GLY A 399 -10.76 1.78 -9.11
CA GLY A 399 -10.84 1.77 -10.58
C GLY A 399 -9.47 1.84 -11.22
N MET A 400 -9.44 2.09 -12.53
CA MET A 400 -8.20 2.13 -13.32
C MET A 400 -7.84 3.53 -13.82
N ASP A 401 -8.66 4.54 -13.53
CA ASP A 401 -8.27 5.94 -13.72
C ASP A 401 -7.18 6.33 -12.70
N GLU A 402 -6.31 7.28 -13.07
CA GLU A 402 -5.10 7.62 -12.29
C GLU A 402 -5.14 9.06 -11.73
N PRO A 403 -6.14 9.47 -10.93
CA PRO A 403 -6.18 10.83 -10.37
C PRO A 403 -4.96 11.15 -9.50
N ASP A 404 -4.38 10.14 -8.86
CA ASP A 404 -3.14 10.23 -8.08
C ASP A 404 -1.91 10.59 -8.92
N ALA A 405 -1.81 10.05 -10.15
CA ALA A 405 -0.72 10.39 -11.07
C ALA A 405 -0.81 11.87 -11.51
N TYR A 406 -2.02 12.38 -11.73
CA TYR A 406 -2.24 13.79 -12.04
C TYR A 406 -1.94 14.69 -10.85
N PHE A 407 -2.33 14.30 -9.63
CA PHE A 407 -1.96 15.02 -8.42
C PHE A 407 -0.42 15.10 -8.28
N ARG A 408 0.28 13.98 -8.48
CA ARG A 408 1.75 13.95 -8.48
C ARG A 408 2.33 14.92 -9.52
N ALA A 409 1.83 14.92 -10.75
CA ALA A 409 2.30 15.83 -11.78
C ALA A 409 2.10 17.31 -11.38
N LEU A 410 0.93 17.65 -10.83
CA LEU A 410 0.61 19.00 -10.36
C LEU A 410 1.43 19.42 -9.13
N ALA A 411 1.89 18.46 -8.32
CA ALA A 411 2.79 18.69 -7.22
C ALA A 411 4.22 18.98 -7.69
N TYR A 412 4.80 18.09 -8.52
CA TYR A 412 6.18 18.22 -8.97
C TYR A 412 6.43 19.44 -9.87
N GLN A 413 5.47 19.83 -10.70
CA GLN A 413 5.63 21.02 -11.54
C GLN A 413 5.79 22.31 -10.73
N ALA A 414 5.45 22.31 -9.44
CA ALA A 414 5.61 23.46 -8.56
C ALA A 414 7.02 23.61 -7.96
N ILE A 415 7.92 22.63 -8.14
CA ILE A 415 9.33 22.74 -7.71
C ILE A 415 10.08 23.71 -8.63
N GLU A 416 10.87 24.62 -8.03
CA GLU A 416 11.76 25.56 -8.72
C GLU A 416 13.20 25.07 -8.89
#